data_AF-A0A101NBM2-F1
#
_entry.id   AF-A0A101NBM2-F1
#
_cell.length_a   1.000
_cell.length_b   1.000
_cell.length_c   1.000
_cell.angle_alpha   90.00
_cell.angle_beta   90.00
_cell.angle_gamma   90.00
#
_symmetry.space_group_name_H-M   'P 1'
#
loop_
_entity.id
_entity.type
_entity.pdbx_description
1 polymer ?
#
loop_
_entity_poly.entity_id
_entity_poly.type
_entity_poly.pdbx_seq_one_letter_code
_entity_poly.pdbx_strand_id
1 'polypeptide(L)'
;MRHFTDAFTNQAVLSPEQVCQWLPELVRADGKPPADFMPAFLHEATHHWCFSSPVYTLVTLLGMRSRVEAFLALEASTPAQRAHWEARSVEDLLRAETVTDVYRPLAEGLAAFAEFDLLPAPWNRLLPAPLRWAVKFYGARTVVDVAQVRLGDEVRRRKESLLAQPLSCQDSDGYLAGYLTVKMLQNRWSLDHPEPGLWTSDQFLEIAYHRFYEDEDLIALLLDPGQRAPASMNTLVAYLAQRIQGSFMGIAARLADEQRARMGAVRTAGPIRYTAPVVSEDVGPGFAGLWQMVFADLPIDMSSAGLESGQLARHFSLILHSRDLMLIGELPCTVDIRDGRAHVFANGREVASLAMGKSPEGRCTPAILYLYLMTRGGQRVVAVAATEPDFSLFCSSDPPWSTGPVWSSNPEIAGNSEFALEGLVLGRLSHSLAQELISSRAAAFGQFPGLRRVGGYRRQTRGFLDPIYRLCGALDVPEDQLEPVWALMRDEGFYGLFDHDADLVQALATAGLVSSAGLVGNLEWVFERMGMTGDAAVASLRRFADRFGMFRIADGRDEPPGRLFCSV
;
A
#
# COMPACT_ATOMS: atom_id res chain seq x y z
N MET A 1 -10.27 -1.83 -15.36
CA MET A 1 -10.29 -2.23 -13.92
C MET A 1 -9.44 -1.21 -13.13
N ARG A 2 -9.79 -0.83 -11.89
CA ARG A 2 -8.94 0.10 -11.09
C ARG A 2 -7.68 -0.63 -10.63
N HIS A 3 -6.61 0.13 -10.39
CA HIS A 3 -5.43 -0.39 -9.70
C HIS A 3 -5.83 -0.85 -8.29
N PHE A 4 -5.28 -1.97 -7.83
CA PHE A 4 -5.47 -2.41 -6.47
C PHE A 4 -4.30 -3.25 -6.00
N THR A 5 -4.00 -3.22 -4.72
CA THR A 5 -3.08 -4.17 -4.08
C THR A 5 -3.88 -5.09 -3.18
N ASP A 6 -3.85 -6.39 -3.46
CA ASP A 6 -4.50 -7.37 -2.59
C ASP A 6 -3.70 -7.51 -1.30
N ALA A 7 -4.31 -7.12 -0.18
CA ALA A 7 -3.60 -7.07 1.09
C ALA A 7 -3.15 -8.46 1.60
N PHE A 8 -3.84 -9.53 1.17
CA PHE A 8 -3.54 -10.91 1.57
C PHE A 8 -2.34 -11.53 0.83
N THR A 9 -2.20 -11.26 -0.46
CA THR A 9 -1.07 -11.73 -1.29
C THR A 9 0.02 -10.68 -1.47
N ASN A 10 -0.27 -9.43 -1.12
CA ASN A 10 0.51 -8.23 -1.44
C ASN A 10 0.73 -7.98 -2.93
N GLN A 11 -0.06 -8.61 -3.79
CA GLN A 11 0.06 -8.42 -5.23
C GLN A 11 -0.63 -7.11 -5.63
N ALA A 12 0.17 -6.14 -6.06
CA ALA A 12 -0.31 -4.98 -6.78
C ALA A 12 -0.71 -5.39 -8.20
N VAL A 13 -1.90 -5.02 -8.64
CA VAL A 13 -2.34 -5.20 -10.02
C VAL A 13 -2.70 -3.82 -10.53
N LEU A 14 -1.87 -3.34 -11.46
CA LEU A 14 -2.17 -2.09 -12.16
C LEU A 14 -3.21 -2.35 -13.25
N SER A 15 -3.99 -1.33 -13.61
CA SER A 15 -5.06 -1.41 -14.63
C SER A 15 -4.58 -2.21 -15.85
N PRO A 16 -5.25 -3.33 -16.20
CA PRO A 16 -4.88 -4.16 -17.34
C PRO A 16 -4.79 -3.37 -18.64
N GLU A 17 -5.65 -2.36 -18.80
CA GLU A 17 -5.67 -1.50 -19.99
C GLU A 17 -4.36 -0.70 -20.12
N GLN A 18 -3.93 -0.04 -19.05
CA GLN A 18 -2.69 0.73 -18.99
C GLN A 18 -1.45 -0.17 -19.02
N VAL A 19 -1.50 -1.31 -18.32
CA VAL A 19 -0.44 -2.32 -18.35
C VAL A 19 -0.25 -2.84 -19.78
N CYS A 20 -1.31 -3.20 -20.49
CA CYS A 20 -1.19 -3.68 -21.87
C CYS A 20 -0.54 -2.65 -22.80
N GLN A 21 -0.76 -1.36 -22.54
CA GLN A 21 -0.14 -0.27 -23.29
C GLN A 21 1.36 -0.15 -23.01
N TRP A 22 1.77 -0.22 -21.74
CA TRP A 22 3.15 0.11 -21.35
C TRP A 22 4.06 -1.10 -21.20
N LEU A 23 3.53 -2.28 -20.86
CA LEU A 23 4.33 -3.46 -20.53
C LEU A 23 5.32 -3.84 -21.64
N PRO A 24 4.98 -3.81 -22.94
CA PRO A 24 5.95 -4.06 -24.02
C PRO A 24 7.18 -3.16 -23.99
N GLU A 25 7.04 -1.93 -23.50
CA GLU A 25 8.15 -0.97 -23.34
C GLU A 25 8.89 -1.22 -22.03
N LEU A 26 8.18 -1.52 -20.94
CA LEU A 26 8.74 -1.75 -19.60
C LEU A 26 9.65 -2.98 -19.51
N VAL A 27 9.33 -4.04 -20.25
CA VAL A 27 10.09 -5.30 -20.22
C VAL A 27 11.40 -5.23 -21.01
N ARG A 28 11.62 -4.15 -21.78
CA ARG A 28 12.90 -3.93 -22.45
C ARG A 28 13.96 -3.50 -21.44
N ALA A 29 15.19 -3.94 -21.65
CA ALA A 29 16.35 -3.54 -20.85
C ALA A 29 16.54 -2.01 -20.79
N ASP A 30 16.30 -1.33 -21.91
CA ASP A 30 16.34 0.14 -22.04
C ASP A 30 15.00 0.82 -21.75
N GLY A 31 13.98 0.03 -21.43
CA GLY A 31 12.62 0.48 -21.18
C GLY A 31 12.57 1.48 -20.04
N LYS A 32 12.00 2.65 -20.30
CA LYS A 32 11.65 3.62 -19.26
C LYS A 32 10.15 3.66 -19.14
N PRO A 33 9.60 3.56 -17.92
CA PRO A 33 8.18 3.74 -17.76
C PRO A 33 7.78 5.17 -18.15
N PRO A 34 6.62 5.35 -18.78
CA PRO A 34 6.07 6.67 -19.06
C PRO A 34 5.95 7.52 -17.79
N ALA A 35 6.18 8.83 -17.90
CA ALA A 35 6.22 9.70 -16.73
C ALA A 35 4.86 9.78 -16.02
N ASP A 36 3.78 9.79 -16.80
CA ASP A 36 2.37 9.72 -16.36
C ASP A 36 2.02 8.46 -15.56
N PHE A 37 2.81 7.38 -15.68
CA PHE A 37 2.64 6.19 -14.85
C PHE A 37 3.15 6.36 -13.40
N MET A 38 4.04 7.33 -13.15
CA MET A 38 4.67 7.55 -11.83
C MET A 38 3.68 7.67 -10.66
N PRO A 39 2.57 8.43 -10.76
CA PRO A 39 1.64 8.62 -9.64
C PRO A 39 0.93 7.31 -9.27
N ALA A 40 0.46 6.56 -10.28
CA ALA A 40 -0.16 5.25 -10.06
C ALA A 40 0.86 4.24 -9.49
N PHE A 41 2.11 4.30 -9.96
CA PHE A 41 3.19 3.50 -9.39
C PHE A 41 3.43 3.84 -7.91
N LEU A 42 3.55 5.12 -7.55
CA LEU A 42 3.76 5.55 -6.15
C LEU A 42 2.58 5.17 -5.25
N HIS A 43 1.36 5.23 -5.77
CA HIS A 43 0.15 4.79 -5.08
C HIS A 43 0.25 3.30 -4.71
N GLU A 44 0.39 2.42 -5.70
CA GLU A 44 0.46 0.97 -5.46
C GLU A 44 1.72 0.55 -4.71
N ALA A 45 2.85 1.23 -4.94
CA ALA A 45 4.08 1.00 -4.18
C ALA A 45 3.87 1.32 -2.69
N THR A 46 3.07 2.32 -2.36
CA THR A 46 2.79 2.66 -0.97
C THR A 46 1.88 1.62 -0.32
N HIS A 47 0.87 1.12 -1.03
CA HIS A 47 0.09 -0.04 -0.57
C HIS A 47 0.97 -1.25 -0.32
N HIS A 48 1.79 -1.61 -1.31
CA HIS A 48 2.70 -2.74 -1.21
C HIS A 48 3.67 -2.61 -0.03
N TRP A 49 4.16 -1.40 0.24
CA TRP A 49 5.00 -1.12 1.40
C TRP A 49 4.25 -1.28 2.73
N CYS A 50 3.05 -0.69 2.83
CA CYS A 50 2.17 -0.81 4.00
C CYS A 50 1.84 -2.27 4.30
N PHE A 51 1.55 -3.07 3.28
CA PHE A 51 1.18 -4.48 3.44
C PHE A 51 2.40 -5.40 3.64
N SER A 52 3.59 -4.99 3.23
CA SER A 52 4.85 -5.68 3.58
C SER A 52 5.28 -5.47 5.03
N SER A 53 4.60 -4.62 5.78
CA SER A 53 5.03 -4.29 7.14
C SER A 53 4.89 -5.46 8.13
N PRO A 54 5.57 -5.39 9.29
CA PRO A 54 5.39 -6.36 10.38
C PRO A 54 3.94 -6.49 10.86
N VAL A 55 3.24 -5.37 11.07
CA VAL A 55 1.82 -5.36 11.48
C VAL A 55 0.96 -6.07 10.44
N TYR A 56 1.06 -5.67 9.17
CA TYR A 56 0.16 -6.19 8.14
C TYR A 56 0.50 -7.62 7.73
N THR A 57 1.77 -8.00 7.86
CA THR A 57 2.18 -9.39 7.72
C THR A 57 1.57 -10.24 8.82
N LEU A 58 1.60 -9.80 10.08
CA LEU A 58 0.91 -10.52 11.15
C LEU A 58 -0.60 -10.64 10.88
N VAL A 59 -1.26 -9.56 10.43
CA VAL A 59 -2.67 -9.59 10.02
C VAL A 59 -2.92 -10.65 8.94
N THR A 60 -2.06 -10.71 7.93
CA THR A 60 -2.11 -11.71 6.85
C THR A 60 -1.94 -13.13 7.42
N LEU A 61 -0.95 -13.32 8.29
CA LEU A 61 -0.66 -14.62 8.93
C LEU A 61 -1.81 -15.10 9.79
N LEU A 62 -2.47 -14.23 10.55
CA LEU A 62 -3.67 -14.56 11.30
C LEU A 62 -4.81 -14.98 10.34
N GLY A 63 -4.99 -14.26 9.24
CA GLY A 63 -5.94 -14.65 8.19
C GLY A 63 -5.62 -16.03 7.57
N MET A 64 -4.35 -16.33 7.34
CA MET A 64 -3.89 -17.64 6.84
C MET A 64 -4.11 -18.73 7.89
N ARG A 65 -3.70 -18.50 9.15
CA ARG A 65 -3.85 -19.45 10.26
C ARG A 65 -5.31 -19.77 10.51
N SER A 66 -6.18 -18.77 10.52
CA SER A 66 -7.62 -18.95 10.64
C SER A 66 -8.17 -19.96 9.63
N ARG A 67 -7.73 -19.87 8.36
CA ARG A 67 -8.16 -20.78 7.30
C ARG A 67 -7.61 -22.19 7.53
N VAL A 68 -6.33 -22.34 7.91
CA VAL A 68 -5.75 -23.64 8.26
C VAL A 68 -6.48 -24.29 9.44
N GLU A 69 -6.77 -23.52 10.49
CA GLU A 69 -7.54 -23.99 11.64
C GLU A 69 -8.97 -24.40 11.27
N ALA A 70 -9.60 -23.72 10.30
CA ALA A 70 -10.90 -24.15 9.79
C ALA A 70 -10.84 -25.54 9.12
N PHE A 71 -9.76 -25.84 8.38
CA PHE A 71 -9.52 -27.18 7.84
C PHE A 71 -9.24 -28.20 8.95
N LEU A 72 -8.43 -27.86 9.95
CA LEU A 72 -8.22 -28.72 11.13
C LEU A 72 -9.53 -29.02 11.87
N ALA A 73 -10.47 -28.08 11.90
CA ALA A 73 -11.80 -28.30 12.48
C ALA A 73 -12.64 -29.31 11.67
N LEU A 74 -12.50 -29.33 10.34
CA LEU A 74 -13.15 -30.32 9.46
C LEU A 74 -12.49 -31.71 9.59
N GLU A 75 -11.17 -31.74 9.75
CA GLU A 75 -10.35 -32.96 9.87
C GLU A 75 -10.36 -33.55 11.30
N ALA A 76 -10.93 -32.84 12.28
CA ALA A 76 -10.93 -33.24 13.68
C ALA A 76 -11.71 -34.53 13.94
N SER A 77 -11.07 -35.49 14.61
CA SER A 77 -11.67 -36.80 14.94
C SER A 77 -12.73 -36.74 16.04
N THR A 78 -12.78 -35.64 16.82
CA THR A 78 -13.72 -35.49 17.94
C THR A 78 -14.46 -34.14 17.90
N PRO A 79 -15.70 -34.07 18.40
CA PRO A 79 -16.43 -32.80 18.50
C PRO A 79 -15.72 -31.73 19.33
N ALA A 80 -15.00 -32.14 20.39
CA ALA A 80 -14.26 -31.22 21.25
C ALA A 80 -13.09 -30.57 20.51
N GLN A 81 -12.32 -31.35 19.73
CA GLN A 81 -11.25 -30.82 18.88
C GLN A 81 -11.81 -29.91 17.79
N ARG A 82 -12.91 -30.30 17.14
CA ARG A 82 -13.59 -29.45 16.15
C ARG A 82 -13.98 -28.10 16.73
N ALA A 83 -14.63 -28.10 17.90
CA ALA A 83 -15.05 -26.86 18.57
C ALA A 83 -13.85 -25.99 18.98
N HIS A 84 -12.75 -26.60 19.40
CA HIS A 84 -11.51 -25.90 19.72
C HIS A 84 -10.94 -25.16 18.50
N TRP A 85 -10.76 -25.86 17.39
CA TRP A 85 -10.22 -25.28 16.15
C TRP A 85 -11.16 -24.25 15.52
N GLU A 86 -12.47 -24.49 15.55
CA GLU A 86 -13.46 -23.51 15.08
C GLU A 86 -13.36 -22.21 15.88
N ALA A 87 -13.27 -22.28 17.21
CA ALA A 87 -13.20 -21.09 18.05
C ALA A 87 -11.94 -20.26 17.78
N ARG A 88 -10.79 -20.92 17.58
CA ARG A 88 -9.53 -20.24 17.22
C ARG A 88 -9.60 -19.60 15.83
N SER A 89 -10.11 -20.36 14.86
CA SER A 89 -10.27 -19.89 13.47
C SER A 89 -11.08 -18.60 13.41
N VAL A 90 -12.17 -18.54 14.17
CA VAL A 90 -13.04 -17.35 14.25
C VAL A 90 -12.32 -16.18 14.91
N GLU A 91 -11.59 -16.40 16.00
CA GLU A 91 -10.85 -15.35 16.71
C GLU A 91 -9.79 -14.70 15.81
N ASP A 92 -8.98 -15.51 15.14
CA ASP A 92 -7.93 -15.02 14.24
C ASP A 92 -8.50 -14.26 13.05
N LEU A 93 -9.59 -14.76 12.46
CA LEU A 93 -10.27 -14.08 11.36
C LEU A 93 -10.80 -12.73 11.82
N LEU A 94 -11.41 -12.67 13.00
CA LEU A 94 -11.94 -11.43 13.55
C LEU A 94 -10.85 -10.39 13.81
N ARG A 95 -9.69 -10.81 14.35
CA ARG A 95 -8.53 -9.92 14.54
C ARG A 95 -8.02 -9.38 13.20
N ALA A 96 -7.81 -10.27 12.24
CA ALA A 96 -7.30 -9.89 10.92
C ALA A 96 -8.26 -8.95 10.19
N GLU A 97 -9.56 -9.27 10.15
CA GLU A 97 -10.58 -8.45 9.49
C GLU A 97 -10.79 -7.11 10.20
N THR A 98 -10.71 -7.07 11.54
CA THR A 98 -10.87 -5.82 12.30
C THR A 98 -9.74 -4.84 12.00
N VAL A 99 -8.48 -5.29 12.03
CA VAL A 99 -7.36 -4.42 11.64
C VAL A 99 -7.48 -4.02 10.17
N THR A 100 -7.81 -4.96 9.29
CA THR A 100 -7.99 -4.67 7.86
C THR A 100 -9.07 -3.61 7.61
N ASP A 101 -10.24 -3.75 8.23
CA ASP A 101 -11.35 -2.79 8.07
C ASP A 101 -10.96 -1.41 8.66
N VAL A 102 -10.25 -1.36 9.80
CA VAL A 102 -9.84 -0.09 10.44
C VAL A 102 -8.67 0.59 9.72
N TYR A 103 -7.68 -0.14 9.23
CA TYR A 103 -6.50 0.42 8.56
C TYR A 103 -6.68 0.62 7.06
N ARG A 104 -7.70 0.04 6.42
CA ARG A 104 -7.92 0.24 4.99
C ARG A 104 -8.01 1.72 4.60
N PRO A 105 -8.83 2.57 5.23
CA PRO A 105 -8.86 3.99 4.86
C PRO A 105 -7.49 4.65 5.06
N LEU A 106 -6.77 4.34 6.14
CA LEU A 106 -5.42 4.87 6.36
C LEU A 106 -4.42 4.45 5.27
N ALA A 107 -4.43 3.18 4.85
CA ALA A 107 -3.59 2.68 3.76
C ALA A 107 -3.87 3.43 2.45
N GLU A 108 -5.15 3.58 2.10
CA GLU A 108 -5.58 4.38 0.94
C GLU A 108 -5.17 5.85 1.08
N GLY A 109 -5.27 6.41 2.29
CA GLY A 109 -4.85 7.76 2.58
C GLY A 109 -3.36 8.00 2.37
N LEU A 110 -2.51 7.05 2.79
CA LEU A 110 -1.06 7.12 2.59
C LEU A 110 -0.71 6.93 1.11
N ALA A 111 -1.39 6.03 0.40
CA ALA A 111 -1.20 5.83 -1.03
C ALA A 111 -1.62 7.06 -1.84
N ALA A 112 -2.78 7.65 -1.54
CA ALA A 112 -3.23 8.92 -2.11
C ALA A 112 -2.26 10.07 -1.77
N PHE A 113 -1.72 10.10 -0.55
CA PHE A 113 -0.67 11.06 -0.19
C PHE A 113 0.60 10.88 -1.02
N ALA A 114 1.05 9.64 -1.22
CA ALA A 114 2.19 9.33 -2.07
C ALA A 114 1.97 9.73 -3.54
N GLU A 115 0.75 9.57 -4.04
CA GLU A 115 0.33 9.97 -5.37
C GLU A 115 0.27 11.51 -5.53
N PHE A 116 -0.36 12.20 -4.58
CA PHE A 116 -0.79 13.59 -4.75
C PHE A 116 0.04 14.63 -4.02
N ASP A 117 0.80 14.25 -2.99
CA ASP A 117 1.43 15.18 -2.03
C ASP A 117 2.92 14.93 -1.82
N LEU A 118 3.41 13.73 -2.09
CA LEU A 118 4.81 13.35 -1.89
C LEU A 118 5.77 14.07 -2.85
N LEU A 119 6.60 14.96 -2.29
CA LEU A 119 7.77 15.56 -2.92
C LEU A 119 9.03 15.04 -2.23
N PRO A 120 9.98 14.46 -2.97
CA PRO A 120 11.31 14.17 -2.43
C PRO A 120 12.05 15.49 -2.18
N ALA A 121 12.52 15.69 -0.96
CA ALA A 121 13.30 16.87 -0.64
C ALA A 121 14.74 16.74 -1.13
N PRO A 122 15.33 17.76 -1.78
CA PRO A 122 16.66 17.64 -2.38
C PRO A 122 17.78 17.45 -1.34
N TRP A 123 17.53 17.81 -0.08
CA TRP A 123 18.47 17.60 1.03
C TRP A 123 18.20 16.32 1.82
N ASN A 124 17.04 15.68 1.67
CA ASN A 124 16.73 14.46 2.39
C ASN A 124 17.49 13.28 1.77
N ARG A 125 18.32 12.63 2.60
CA ARG A 125 19.14 11.47 2.18
C ARG A 125 18.41 10.14 2.34
N LEU A 126 17.27 10.14 3.03
CA LEU A 126 16.46 8.96 3.28
C LEU A 126 15.15 9.12 2.53
N LEU A 127 15.05 8.43 1.40
CA LEU A 127 13.80 8.34 0.66
C LEU A 127 12.95 7.20 1.25
N PRO A 128 11.64 7.40 1.47
CA PRO A 128 10.74 6.31 1.82
C PRO A 128 10.74 5.23 0.73
N ALA A 129 10.41 4.00 1.09
CA ALA A 129 10.56 2.86 0.19
C ALA A 129 9.90 3.05 -1.20
N PRO A 130 8.66 3.59 -1.32
CA PRO A 130 8.03 3.86 -2.62
C PRO A 130 8.85 4.81 -3.51
N LEU A 131 9.46 5.86 -2.95
CA LEU A 131 10.33 6.76 -3.71
C LEU A 131 11.65 6.09 -4.10
N ARG A 132 12.23 5.26 -3.22
CA ARG A 132 13.43 4.47 -3.57
C ARG A 132 13.15 3.51 -4.71
N TRP A 133 12.00 2.84 -4.66
CA TRP A 133 11.53 1.95 -5.72
C TRP A 133 11.30 2.71 -7.02
N ALA A 134 10.67 3.90 -6.96
CA ALA A 134 10.51 4.76 -8.12
C ALA A 134 11.87 5.18 -8.73
N VAL A 135 12.81 5.64 -7.90
CA VAL A 135 14.16 6.00 -8.36
C VAL A 135 14.86 4.84 -9.05
N LYS A 136 14.73 3.62 -8.54
CA LYS A 136 15.35 2.43 -9.14
C LYS A 136 14.62 2.02 -10.43
N PHE A 137 13.29 2.12 -10.43
CA PHE A 137 12.45 1.71 -11.56
C PHE A 137 12.52 2.69 -12.75
N TYR A 138 12.55 4.00 -12.49
CA TYR A 138 12.60 5.09 -13.48
C TYR A 138 13.99 5.69 -13.71
N GLY A 139 14.90 5.53 -12.75
CA GLY A 139 16.25 6.10 -12.76
C GLY A 139 16.37 7.47 -12.05
N ALA A 140 17.55 8.07 -12.14
CA ALA A 140 17.95 9.26 -11.38
C ALA A 140 17.16 10.56 -11.66
N ARG A 141 16.30 10.62 -12.69
CA ARG A 141 15.50 11.82 -13.01
C ARG A 141 14.21 11.94 -12.21
N THR A 142 13.86 10.88 -11.48
CA THR A 142 12.61 10.72 -10.72
C THR A 142 12.24 11.90 -9.82
N VAL A 143 13.19 12.59 -9.18
CA VAL A 143 12.90 13.74 -8.30
C VAL A 143 12.25 14.91 -9.05
N VAL A 144 12.79 15.26 -10.21
CA VAL A 144 12.25 16.34 -11.06
C VAL A 144 10.97 15.86 -11.74
N ASP A 145 10.97 14.61 -12.19
CA ASP A 145 9.83 14.02 -12.89
C ASP A 145 8.60 13.93 -11.98
N VAL A 146 8.75 13.55 -10.70
CA VAL A 146 7.65 13.50 -9.72
C VAL A 146 6.98 14.87 -9.57
N ALA A 147 7.77 15.94 -9.41
CA ALA A 147 7.21 17.29 -9.27
C ALA A 147 6.48 17.75 -10.55
N GLN A 148 7.00 17.43 -11.73
CA GLN A 148 6.37 17.80 -13.00
C GLN A 148 5.10 17.01 -13.29
N VAL A 149 5.15 15.68 -13.14
CA VAL A 149 4.02 14.79 -13.41
C VAL A 149 2.85 15.07 -12.50
N ARG A 150 3.11 15.42 -11.23
CA ARG A 150 2.05 15.77 -10.28
C ARG A 150 1.24 17.00 -10.66
N LEU A 151 1.85 17.93 -11.39
CA LEU A 151 1.16 19.10 -11.93
C LEU A 151 0.46 18.81 -13.27
N GLY A 152 0.53 17.56 -13.76
CA GLY A 152 -0.13 17.12 -14.98
C GLY A 152 -1.64 16.95 -14.81
N ASP A 153 -2.35 17.08 -15.93
CA ASP A 153 -3.82 17.04 -15.98
C ASP A 153 -4.41 15.74 -15.44
N GLU A 154 -3.76 14.60 -15.66
CA GLU A 154 -4.25 13.31 -15.19
C GLU A 154 -4.27 13.22 -13.67
N VAL A 155 -3.17 13.60 -13.00
CA VAL A 155 -3.06 13.59 -11.53
C VAL A 155 -4.05 14.57 -10.93
N ARG A 156 -4.17 15.76 -11.53
CA ARG A 156 -5.16 16.76 -11.13
C ARG A 156 -6.58 16.20 -11.17
N ARG A 157 -7.00 15.58 -12.28
CA ARG A 157 -8.34 14.97 -12.41
C ARG A 157 -8.57 13.82 -11.43
N ARG A 158 -7.55 13.00 -11.17
CA ARG A 158 -7.63 11.93 -10.16
C ARG A 158 -7.84 12.51 -8.76
N LYS A 159 -7.14 13.59 -8.41
CA LYS A 159 -7.31 14.30 -7.13
C LYS A 159 -8.68 14.98 -7.02
N GLU A 160 -9.14 15.66 -8.07
CA GLU A 160 -10.51 16.20 -8.15
C GLU A 160 -11.54 15.09 -7.92
N SER A 161 -11.40 13.96 -8.61
CA SER A 161 -12.28 12.81 -8.45
C SER A 161 -12.22 12.23 -7.03
N LEU A 162 -11.07 12.27 -6.35
CA LEU A 162 -10.95 11.88 -4.94
C LEU A 162 -11.69 12.86 -4.02
N LEU A 163 -11.50 14.17 -4.22
CA LEU A 163 -12.13 15.21 -3.39
C LEU A 163 -13.65 15.24 -3.55
N ALA A 164 -14.17 14.81 -4.70
CA ALA A 164 -15.61 14.67 -4.95
C ALA A 164 -16.21 13.35 -4.43
N GLN A 165 -15.43 12.44 -3.81
CA GLN A 165 -15.99 11.21 -3.26
C GLN A 165 -16.76 11.47 -1.95
N PRO A 166 -17.78 10.66 -1.65
CA PRO A 166 -18.44 10.65 -0.33
C PRO A 166 -17.43 10.56 0.82
N LEU A 167 -17.57 11.42 1.84
CA LEU A 167 -16.82 11.30 3.09
C LEU A 167 -17.51 10.27 4.01
N SER A 168 -17.39 8.99 3.63
CA SER A 168 -17.95 7.85 4.34
C SER A 168 -16.97 6.68 4.31
N CYS A 169 -16.72 6.06 5.47
CA CYS A 169 -15.97 4.80 5.56
C CYS A 169 -16.88 3.56 5.45
N GLN A 170 -18.21 3.76 5.45
CA GLN A 170 -19.18 2.66 5.38
C GLN A 170 -19.59 2.33 3.95
N ASP A 171 -19.86 3.38 3.16
CA ASP A 171 -20.44 3.27 1.81
C ASP A 171 -19.37 3.36 0.71
N SER A 172 -18.17 3.81 1.08
CA SER A 172 -17.00 3.81 0.21
C SER A 172 -15.86 3.04 0.88
N ASP A 173 -14.81 2.71 0.15
CA ASP A 173 -13.59 2.12 0.71
C ASP A 173 -12.83 3.08 1.66
N GLY A 174 -13.37 4.29 1.90
CA GLY A 174 -12.82 5.27 2.84
C GLY A 174 -11.70 6.12 2.23
N TYR A 175 -11.58 6.17 0.91
CA TYR A 175 -10.52 6.89 0.19
C TYR A 175 -10.38 8.35 0.66
N LEU A 176 -11.46 9.14 0.59
CA LEU A 176 -11.41 10.55 0.99
C LEU A 176 -11.13 10.69 2.50
N ALA A 177 -11.82 9.90 3.33
CA ALA A 177 -11.65 9.94 4.79
C ALA A 177 -10.22 9.60 5.23
N GLY A 178 -9.62 8.60 4.58
CA GLY A 178 -8.24 8.21 4.72
C GLY A 178 -7.27 9.31 4.33
N TYR A 179 -7.45 9.86 3.12
CA TYR A 179 -6.61 10.94 2.61
C TYR A 179 -6.63 12.16 3.54
N LEU A 180 -7.82 12.64 3.93
CA LEU A 180 -7.95 13.79 4.82
C LEU A 180 -7.36 13.53 6.21
N THR A 181 -7.52 12.32 6.75
CA THR A 181 -6.84 11.91 7.97
C THR A 181 -5.33 12.05 7.84
N VAL A 182 -4.72 11.50 6.79
CA VAL A 182 -3.27 11.61 6.56
C VAL A 182 -2.84 13.08 6.41
N LYS A 183 -3.66 13.92 5.76
CA LYS A 183 -3.38 15.35 5.64
C LYS A 183 -3.44 16.08 6.98
N MET A 184 -4.44 15.84 7.80
CA MET A 184 -4.51 16.40 9.15
C MET A 184 -3.31 15.95 9.99
N LEU A 185 -2.94 14.67 9.92
CA LEU A 185 -1.77 14.12 10.61
C LEU A 185 -0.48 14.84 10.17
N GLN A 186 -0.30 15.09 8.87
CA GLN A 186 0.82 15.88 8.36
C GLN A 186 0.79 17.31 8.87
N ASN A 187 -0.36 17.98 8.79
CA ASN A 187 -0.48 19.38 9.20
C ASN A 187 -0.17 19.57 10.69
N ARG A 188 -0.76 18.73 11.53
CA ARG A 188 -0.50 18.73 12.98
C ARG A 188 0.97 18.46 13.27
N TRP A 189 1.57 17.52 12.56
CA TRP A 189 3.00 17.27 12.69
C TRP A 189 3.84 18.51 12.38
N SER A 190 3.54 19.21 11.28
CA SER A 190 4.23 20.45 10.87
C SER A 190 4.03 21.59 11.88
N LEU A 191 2.85 21.71 12.48
CA LEU A 191 2.57 22.71 13.52
C LEU A 191 3.33 22.43 14.82
N ASP A 192 3.38 21.16 15.24
CA ASP A 192 4.10 20.74 16.44
C ASP A 192 5.63 20.86 16.29
N HIS A 193 6.14 20.99 15.06
CA HIS A 193 7.57 21.05 14.76
C HIS A 193 7.89 22.17 13.74
N PRO A 194 8.08 23.43 14.16
CA PRO A 194 8.25 24.55 13.24
C PRO A 194 9.66 24.67 12.61
N GLU A 195 10.60 23.78 12.93
CA GLU A 195 12.01 23.88 12.52
C GLU A 195 12.19 23.80 10.99
N PRO A 196 12.68 24.85 10.31
CA PRO A 196 12.78 24.84 8.85
C PRO A 196 13.69 23.73 8.30
N GLY A 197 13.22 23.00 7.28
CA GLY A 197 14.02 22.01 6.55
C GLY A 197 14.02 20.59 7.12
N LEU A 198 13.39 20.36 8.27
CA LEU A 198 13.23 19.02 8.86
C LEU A 198 11.90 18.33 8.49
N TRP A 199 11.02 19.01 7.74
CA TRP A 199 9.64 18.58 7.59
C TRP A 199 9.20 18.56 6.13
N THR A 200 9.68 17.56 5.42
CA THR A 200 9.30 17.33 4.03
C THR A 200 8.31 16.18 3.95
N SER A 201 7.48 16.16 2.91
CA SER A 201 6.41 15.17 2.74
C SER A 201 6.92 13.73 2.74
N ASP A 202 8.13 13.49 2.23
CA ASP A 202 8.79 12.19 2.23
C ASP A 202 9.25 11.75 3.62
N GLN A 203 9.67 12.68 4.49
CA GLN A 203 9.98 12.38 5.89
C GLN A 203 8.70 12.07 6.69
N PHE A 204 7.63 12.85 6.47
CA PHE A 204 6.33 12.56 7.10
C PHE A 204 5.82 11.17 6.71
N LEU A 205 5.90 10.79 5.44
CA LEU A 205 5.45 9.49 4.97
C LEU A 205 6.19 8.33 5.65
N GLU A 206 7.52 8.43 5.78
CA GLU A 206 8.35 7.46 6.51
C GLU A 206 7.93 7.33 7.99
N ILE A 207 7.70 8.45 8.65
CA ILE A 207 7.29 8.52 10.06
C ILE A 207 5.90 7.92 10.25
N ALA A 208 4.95 8.26 9.37
CA ALA A 208 3.61 7.70 9.40
C ALA A 208 3.65 6.18 9.21
N TYR A 209 4.45 5.70 8.26
CA TYR A 209 4.67 4.26 8.06
C TYR A 209 5.16 3.60 9.37
N HIS A 210 6.25 4.08 9.97
CA HIS A 210 6.77 3.48 11.21
C HIS A 210 5.75 3.49 12.36
N ARG A 211 4.97 4.57 12.50
CA ARG A 211 3.98 4.69 13.59
C ARG A 211 2.88 3.62 13.51
N PHE A 212 2.36 3.36 12.32
CA PHE A 212 1.16 2.55 12.15
C PHE A 212 1.47 1.12 11.72
N TYR A 213 2.53 0.93 10.92
CA TYR A 213 2.82 -0.33 10.23
C TYR A 213 3.98 -1.11 10.85
N GLU A 214 4.80 -0.47 11.70
CA GLU A 214 5.82 -1.12 12.54
C GLU A 214 5.46 -1.01 14.04
N ASP A 215 4.17 -0.99 14.34
CA ASP A 215 3.64 -0.81 15.69
C ASP A 215 3.78 -2.09 16.55
N GLU A 216 4.85 -2.16 17.34
CA GLU A 216 5.14 -3.30 18.22
C GLU A 216 4.04 -3.56 19.26
N ASP A 217 3.40 -2.51 19.78
CA ASP A 217 2.31 -2.62 20.76
C ASP A 217 1.08 -3.27 20.11
N LEU A 218 0.76 -2.91 18.85
CA LEU A 218 -0.30 -3.54 18.08
C LEU A 218 0.02 -5.00 17.77
N ILE A 219 1.28 -5.32 17.45
CA ILE A 219 1.74 -6.70 17.23
C ILE A 219 1.53 -7.53 18.50
N ALA A 220 1.93 -7.02 19.66
CA ALA A 220 1.73 -7.68 20.94
C ALA A 220 0.24 -7.90 21.23
N LEU A 221 -0.60 -6.89 20.98
CA LEU A 221 -2.05 -6.97 21.16
C LEU A 221 -2.69 -8.02 20.23
N LEU A 222 -2.22 -8.11 18.97
CA LEU A 222 -2.71 -9.10 18.01
C LEU A 222 -2.29 -10.54 18.35
N LEU A 223 -1.15 -10.72 19.01
CA LEU A 223 -0.64 -12.03 19.44
C LEU A 223 -1.17 -12.47 20.81
N ASP A 224 -1.82 -11.59 21.59
CA ASP A 224 -2.29 -11.89 22.94
C ASP A 224 -3.36 -13.01 22.94
N PRO A 225 -3.06 -14.22 23.46
CA PRO A 225 -4.03 -15.33 23.48
C PRO A 225 -5.09 -15.16 24.59
N GLY A 226 -4.91 -14.21 25.52
CA GLY A 226 -5.80 -13.98 26.65
C GLY A 226 -7.11 -13.27 26.28
N GLN A 227 -7.13 -12.55 25.17
CA GLN A 227 -8.31 -11.83 24.71
C GLN A 227 -9.16 -12.67 23.75
N ARG A 228 -10.48 -12.62 23.90
CA ARG A 228 -11.43 -13.31 23.04
C ARG A 228 -12.53 -12.37 22.57
N ALA A 229 -13.11 -12.65 21.41
CA ALA A 229 -14.25 -11.92 20.89
C ALA A 229 -15.45 -12.01 21.87
N PRO A 230 -16.22 -10.92 22.06
CA PRO A 230 -16.08 -9.62 21.37
C PRO A 230 -15.06 -8.66 22.01
N ALA A 231 -14.53 -8.98 23.19
CA ALA A 231 -13.68 -8.05 23.95
C ALA A 231 -12.38 -7.70 23.22
N SER A 232 -11.72 -8.68 22.59
CA SER A 232 -10.52 -8.46 21.76
C SER A 232 -10.77 -7.43 20.65
N MET A 233 -11.94 -7.48 20.01
CA MET A 233 -12.29 -6.56 18.92
C MET A 233 -12.47 -5.13 19.41
N ASN A 234 -13.15 -4.95 20.53
CA ASN A 234 -13.33 -3.63 21.13
C ASN A 234 -11.98 -3.05 21.58
N THR A 235 -11.11 -3.86 22.18
CA THR A 235 -9.75 -3.43 22.54
C THR A 235 -8.95 -3.00 21.31
N LEU A 236 -8.97 -3.79 20.23
CA LEU A 236 -8.30 -3.46 18.98
C LEU A 236 -8.84 -2.16 18.38
N VAL A 237 -10.16 -2.02 18.24
CA VAL A 237 -10.76 -0.80 17.69
C VAL A 237 -10.40 0.42 18.53
N ALA A 238 -10.50 0.33 19.86
CA ALA A 238 -10.14 1.42 20.76
C ALA A 238 -8.66 1.79 20.66
N TYR A 239 -7.77 0.79 20.61
CA TYR A 239 -6.34 1.00 20.43
C TYR A 239 -6.05 1.72 19.11
N LEU A 240 -6.59 1.22 17.99
CA LEU A 240 -6.36 1.81 16.67
C LEU A 240 -6.94 3.23 16.56
N ALA A 241 -8.14 3.45 17.11
CA ALA A 241 -8.75 4.77 17.20
C ALA A 241 -7.84 5.74 17.98
N GLN A 242 -7.33 5.31 19.13
CA GLN A 242 -6.39 6.09 19.92
C GLN A 242 -5.08 6.37 19.16
N ARG A 243 -4.57 5.42 18.37
CA ARG A 243 -3.34 5.63 17.58
C ARG A 243 -3.54 6.66 16.47
N ILE A 244 -4.69 6.64 15.79
CA ILE A 244 -5.06 7.57 14.72
C ILE A 244 -5.33 8.97 15.28
N GLN A 245 -6.10 9.08 16.37
CA GLN A 245 -6.50 10.35 16.96
C GLN A 245 -5.43 10.95 17.90
N GLY A 246 -4.54 10.10 18.41
CA GLY A 246 -3.50 10.49 19.36
C GLY A 246 -2.43 11.38 18.72
N SER A 247 -1.91 12.31 19.51
CA SER A 247 -0.83 13.20 19.09
C SER A 247 0.42 12.42 18.65
N PHE A 248 1.15 12.96 17.67
CA PHE A 248 2.47 12.46 17.30
C PHE A 248 3.57 12.85 18.27
N MET A 249 3.36 13.85 19.14
CA MET A 249 4.40 14.54 19.92
C MET A 249 5.43 13.62 20.59
N GLY A 250 5.01 12.51 21.22
CA GLY A 250 5.94 11.61 21.93
C GLY A 250 6.75 10.69 21.01
N ILE A 251 6.14 10.21 19.92
CA ILE A 251 6.81 9.34 18.94
C ILE A 251 7.67 10.20 18.00
N ALA A 252 7.29 11.47 17.82
CA ALA A 252 7.90 12.35 16.85
C ALA A 252 9.36 12.64 17.12
N ALA A 253 9.66 13.06 18.35
CA ALA A 253 11.03 13.33 18.77
C ALA A 253 11.92 12.08 18.62
N ARG A 254 11.43 10.91 19.06
CA ARG A 254 12.15 9.63 18.94
C ARG A 254 12.42 9.28 17.47
N LEU A 255 11.40 9.32 16.62
CA LEU A 255 11.56 9.01 15.19
C LEU A 255 12.44 10.04 14.49
N ALA A 256 12.37 11.32 14.86
CA ALA A 256 13.24 12.35 14.32
C ALA A 256 14.70 12.14 14.74
N ASP A 257 14.96 11.73 15.99
CA ASP A 257 16.29 11.36 16.47
C ASP A 257 16.82 10.11 15.75
N GLU A 258 16.00 9.07 15.61
CA GLU A 258 16.34 7.86 14.86
C GLU A 258 16.63 8.18 13.39
N GLN A 259 15.81 9.04 12.77
CA GLN A 259 15.99 9.47 11.40
C GLN A 259 17.28 10.31 11.25
N ARG A 260 17.58 11.20 12.19
CA ARG A 260 18.86 11.93 12.24
C ARG A 260 20.04 10.97 12.39
N ALA A 261 19.93 9.95 13.24
CA ALA A 261 20.96 8.92 13.39
C ALA A 261 21.16 8.11 12.10
N ARG A 262 20.06 7.68 11.45
CA ARG A 262 20.07 6.97 10.15
C ARG A 262 20.70 7.84 9.06
N MET A 263 20.33 9.12 8.98
CA MET A 263 20.92 10.09 8.04
C MET A 263 22.43 10.27 8.27
N GLY A 264 22.87 10.30 9.53
CA GLY A 264 24.28 10.39 9.90
C GLY A 264 25.09 9.15 9.55
N ALA A 265 24.46 7.97 9.51
CA ALA A 265 25.10 6.71 9.14
C ALA A 265 25.32 6.54 7.62
N VAL A 266 24.62 7.31 6.78
CA VAL A 266 24.74 7.24 5.31
C VAL A 266 26.06 7.86 4.86
N ARG A 267 27.00 7.04 4.36
CA ARG A 267 28.29 7.52 3.85
C ARG A 267 28.11 8.47 2.65
N THR A 268 28.69 9.66 2.74
CA THR A 268 28.58 10.78 1.77
C THR A 268 29.48 10.66 0.53
N ALA A 269 29.55 9.48 -0.09
CA ALA A 269 30.41 9.29 -1.26
C ALA A 269 29.74 9.81 -2.56
N GLY A 270 29.71 11.14 -2.73
CA GLY A 270 29.44 11.81 -4.01
C GLY A 270 28.11 12.59 -4.12
N PRO A 271 27.94 13.40 -5.19
CA PRO A 271 26.74 14.20 -5.43
C PRO A 271 25.57 13.25 -5.67
N ILE A 272 24.70 13.09 -4.67
CA ILE A 272 23.43 12.35 -4.74
C ILE A 272 23.57 11.05 -5.53
N ARG A 273 24.58 10.23 -5.22
CA ARG A 273 24.52 8.83 -5.66
C ARG A 273 23.51 8.16 -4.73
N TYR A 274 22.42 7.69 -5.33
CA TYR A 274 21.28 6.99 -4.74
C TYR A 274 21.63 5.68 -4.02
N THR A 275 22.75 5.63 -3.30
CA THR A 275 23.03 4.64 -2.26
C THR A 275 22.20 5.01 -1.04
N ALA A 276 20.87 5.05 -1.21
CA ALA A 276 19.98 5.05 -0.06
C ALA A 276 20.32 3.78 0.73
N PRO A 277 20.68 3.87 2.01
CA PRO A 277 20.93 2.69 2.82
C PRO A 277 19.72 1.79 2.75
N VAL A 278 19.97 0.48 2.77
CA VAL A 278 18.94 -0.55 2.95
C VAL A 278 18.46 -0.45 4.40
N VAL A 279 17.66 0.56 4.71
CA VAL A 279 16.99 0.64 6.01
C VAL A 279 15.78 -0.30 5.93
N SER A 280 15.86 -1.39 6.71
CA SER A 280 14.84 -2.42 6.97
C SER A 280 14.03 -2.96 5.77
N GLU A 281 14.61 -3.06 4.57
CA GLU A 281 14.03 -3.92 3.51
C GLU A 281 14.22 -5.40 3.80
N ASP A 282 15.00 -5.80 4.82
CA ASP A 282 15.15 -7.21 5.18
C ASP A 282 13.97 -7.69 6.03
N VAL A 283 12.82 -7.80 5.36
CA VAL A 283 11.59 -8.33 5.93
C VAL A 283 11.68 -9.84 6.19
N GLY A 284 12.68 -10.51 5.63
CA GLY A 284 12.81 -11.97 5.60
C GLY A 284 12.97 -12.59 7.00
N PRO A 285 13.95 -12.16 7.81
CA PRO A 285 14.10 -12.61 9.20
C PRO A 285 12.86 -12.31 10.04
N GLY A 286 12.22 -11.14 9.83
CA GLY A 286 10.97 -10.77 10.50
C GLY A 286 9.82 -11.70 10.14
N PHE A 287 9.68 -12.03 8.85
CA PHE A 287 8.63 -12.92 8.34
C PHE A 287 8.80 -14.35 8.82
N ALA A 288 10.00 -14.92 8.73
CA ALA A 288 10.26 -16.26 9.22
C ALA A 288 9.98 -16.36 10.72
N GLY A 289 10.38 -15.34 11.49
CA GLY A 289 10.06 -15.24 12.92
C GLY A 289 8.55 -15.17 13.19
N LEU A 290 7.83 -14.27 12.51
CA LEU A 290 6.37 -14.15 12.65
C LEU A 290 5.62 -15.41 12.21
N TRP A 291 6.02 -16.04 11.11
CA TRP A 291 5.45 -17.31 10.66
C TRP A 291 5.63 -18.39 11.73
N GLN A 292 6.85 -18.56 12.25
CA GLN A 292 7.11 -19.51 13.32
C GLN A 292 6.26 -19.19 14.55
N MET A 293 6.20 -17.93 14.99
CA MET A 293 5.39 -17.54 16.15
C MET A 293 3.90 -17.82 15.97
N VAL A 294 3.35 -17.58 14.77
CA VAL A 294 1.91 -17.75 14.50
C VAL A 294 1.55 -19.22 14.29
N PHE A 295 2.38 -20.00 13.60
CA PHE A 295 2.07 -21.38 13.22
C PHE A 295 2.72 -22.47 14.11
N ALA A 296 3.58 -22.11 15.08
CA ALA A 296 4.34 -23.08 15.89
C ALA A 296 3.48 -24.09 16.66
N ASP A 297 2.26 -23.72 17.02
CA ASP A 297 1.37 -24.56 17.83
C ASP A 297 0.36 -25.36 17.00
N LEU A 298 0.39 -25.24 15.66
CA LEU A 298 -0.46 -26.00 14.78
C LEU A 298 0.13 -27.40 14.51
N PRO A 299 -0.68 -28.48 14.61
CA PRO A 299 -0.25 -29.84 14.31
C PRO A 299 -0.23 -30.10 12.80
N ILE A 300 0.42 -29.23 12.03
CA ILE A 300 0.50 -29.33 10.57
C ILE A 300 1.79 -30.02 10.15
N ASP A 301 1.66 -31.11 9.41
CA ASP A 301 2.77 -31.67 8.65
C ASP A 301 2.72 -31.07 7.24
N MET A 302 3.55 -30.06 6.98
CA MET A 302 3.64 -29.45 5.64
C MET A 302 4.14 -30.44 4.58
N SER A 303 4.74 -31.57 4.96
CA SER A 303 5.19 -32.63 4.05
C SER A 303 4.09 -33.64 3.72
N SER A 304 3.08 -33.77 4.59
CA SER A 304 1.96 -34.70 4.39
C SER A 304 1.12 -34.28 3.19
N ALA A 305 1.15 -35.09 2.15
CA ALA A 305 0.27 -34.93 0.99
C ALA A 305 -1.20 -35.29 1.31
N GLY A 306 -1.47 -35.94 2.45
CA GLY A 306 -2.77 -36.52 2.75
C GLY A 306 -3.78 -35.62 3.45
N LEU A 307 -3.34 -34.51 4.08
CA LEU A 307 -4.22 -33.58 4.78
C LEU A 307 -4.32 -32.25 4.03
N GLU A 308 -5.55 -31.74 3.88
CA GLU A 308 -5.82 -30.49 3.18
C GLU A 308 -5.29 -29.28 3.98
N SER A 309 -5.32 -29.36 5.32
CA SER A 309 -4.70 -28.34 6.19
C SER A 309 -3.19 -28.18 5.92
N GLY A 310 -2.46 -29.29 5.71
CA GLY A 310 -1.04 -29.29 5.38
C GLY A 310 -0.75 -28.75 3.97
N GLN A 311 -1.58 -29.12 2.98
CA GLN A 311 -1.50 -28.57 1.63
C GLN A 311 -1.75 -27.05 1.61
N LEU A 312 -2.78 -26.59 2.33
CA LEU A 312 -3.12 -25.18 2.44
C LEU A 312 -1.99 -24.38 3.10
N ALA A 313 -1.43 -24.89 4.20
CA ALA A 313 -0.30 -24.25 4.87
C ALA A 313 0.92 -24.12 3.96
N ARG A 314 1.20 -25.14 3.13
CA ARG A 314 2.25 -25.09 2.11
C ARG A 314 2.00 -23.99 1.09
N HIS A 315 0.79 -23.87 0.57
CA HIS A 315 0.42 -22.80 -0.36
C HIS A 315 0.55 -21.41 0.27
N PHE A 316 0.14 -21.24 1.53
CA PHE A 316 0.32 -19.97 2.25
C PHE A 316 1.78 -19.62 2.47
N SER A 317 2.63 -20.60 2.78
CA SER A 317 4.07 -20.36 2.85
C SER A 317 4.62 -19.83 1.53
N LEU A 318 4.24 -20.41 0.39
CA LEU A 318 4.66 -19.93 -0.93
C LEU A 318 4.16 -18.51 -1.24
N ILE A 319 2.90 -18.20 -0.90
CA ILE A 319 2.33 -16.85 -1.07
C ILE A 319 3.17 -15.83 -0.28
N LEU A 320 3.56 -16.13 0.95
CA LEU A 320 4.37 -15.22 1.76
C LEU A 320 5.73 -14.92 1.16
N HIS A 321 6.40 -15.92 0.60
CA HIS A 321 7.68 -15.70 -0.09
C HIS A 321 7.54 -14.80 -1.32
N SER A 322 6.36 -14.78 -1.95
CA SER A 322 6.09 -13.90 -3.10
C SER A 322 5.76 -12.45 -2.71
N ARG A 323 5.51 -12.16 -1.42
CA ARG A 323 5.10 -10.82 -0.95
C ARG A 323 6.17 -9.74 -1.06
N ASP A 324 7.44 -10.11 -1.22
CA ASP A 324 8.53 -9.16 -1.47
C ASP A 324 8.50 -8.59 -2.91
N LEU A 325 7.57 -9.06 -3.75
CA LEU A 325 7.43 -8.63 -5.13
C LEU A 325 6.17 -7.82 -5.36
N MET A 326 6.38 -6.64 -5.91
CA MET A 326 5.30 -5.83 -6.44
C MET A 326 5.08 -6.24 -7.90
N LEU A 327 3.97 -6.92 -8.19
CA LEU A 327 3.55 -7.16 -9.57
C LEU A 327 3.24 -5.80 -10.22
N ILE A 328 3.92 -5.50 -11.32
CA ILE A 328 3.70 -4.29 -12.10
C ILE A 328 2.64 -4.54 -13.16
N GLY A 329 2.62 -5.73 -13.74
CA GLY A 329 1.62 -6.05 -14.73
C GLY A 329 1.79 -7.43 -15.34
N GLU A 330 0.75 -7.86 -16.02
CA GLU A 330 0.71 -9.09 -16.78
C GLU A 330 0.19 -8.87 -18.19
N LEU A 331 0.61 -9.72 -19.13
CA LEU A 331 0.21 -9.64 -20.53
C LEU A 331 0.14 -11.05 -21.13
N PRO A 332 -0.99 -11.44 -21.74
CA PRO A 332 -1.06 -12.65 -22.54
C PRO A 332 -0.02 -12.60 -23.67
N CYS A 333 0.71 -13.69 -23.85
CA CYS A 333 1.80 -13.77 -24.80
C CYS A 333 1.91 -15.17 -25.44
N THR A 334 2.84 -15.28 -26.38
CA THR A 334 3.31 -16.54 -26.95
C THR A 334 4.82 -16.60 -26.78
N VAL A 335 5.37 -17.78 -26.50
CA VAL A 335 6.82 -17.96 -26.35
C VAL A 335 7.32 -18.89 -27.44
N ASP A 336 8.31 -18.43 -28.21
CA ASP A 336 9.06 -19.30 -29.12
C ASP A 336 10.45 -19.55 -28.51
N ILE A 337 10.73 -20.82 -28.20
CA ILE A 337 12.01 -21.28 -27.66
C ILE A 337 12.88 -21.74 -28.81
N ARG A 338 13.95 -21.00 -29.06
CA ARG A 338 14.95 -21.28 -30.10
C ARG A 338 16.31 -20.71 -29.71
N ASP A 339 17.38 -21.31 -30.20
CA ASP A 339 18.75 -20.80 -29.97
C ASP A 339 19.11 -20.64 -28.48
N GLY A 340 18.54 -21.48 -27.60
CA GLY A 340 18.73 -21.38 -26.14
C GLY A 340 18.11 -20.13 -25.50
N ARG A 341 17.09 -19.53 -26.13
CA ARG A 341 16.38 -18.35 -25.62
C ARG A 341 14.88 -18.51 -25.76
N ALA A 342 14.13 -17.92 -24.83
CA ALA A 342 12.68 -17.75 -24.91
C ALA A 342 12.38 -16.39 -25.51
N HIS A 343 11.90 -16.38 -26.75
CA HIS A 343 11.44 -15.17 -27.43
C HIS A 343 9.96 -14.97 -27.11
N VAL A 344 9.65 -13.89 -26.41
CA VAL A 344 8.31 -13.61 -25.90
C VAL A 344 7.61 -12.64 -26.85
N PHE A 345 6.48 -13.05 -27.40
CA PHE A 345 5.67 -12.27 -28.33
C PHE A 345 4.35 -11.88 -27.69
N ALA A 346 4.04 -10.58 -27.70
CA ALA A 346 2.74 -10.07 -27.34
C ALA A 346 2.18 -9.23 -28.48
N ASN A 347 0.91 -9.42 -28.83
CA ASN A 347 0.27 -8.74 -29.97
C ASN A 347 1.06 -8.89 -31.29
N GLY A 348 1.67 -10.06 -31.51
CA GLY A 348 2.46 -10.35 -32.72
C GLY A 348 3.85 -9.70 -32.77
N ARG A 349 4.27 -8.98 -31.72
CA ARG A 349 5.58 -8.33 -31.62
C ARG A 349 6.43 -8.98 -30.54
N GLU A 350 7.71 -9.21 -30.81
CA GLU A 350 8.67 -9.64 -29.78
C GLU A 350 8.87 -8.51 -28.76
N VAL A 351 8.57 -8.79 -27.49
CA VAL A 351 8.67 -7.82 -26.38
C VAL A 351 9.85 -8.12 -25.47
N ALA A 352 10.27 -9.38 -25.35
CA ALA A 352 11.41 -9.78 -24.55
C ALA A 352 12.12 -11.00 -25.15
N SER A 353 13.41 -11.16 -24.86
CA SER A 353 14.18 -12.36 -25.19
C SER A 353 14.98 -12.80 -23.97
N LEU A 354 14.52 -13.86 -23.32
CA LEU A 354 15.07 -14.35 -22.07
C LEU A 354 16.08 -15.46 -22.36
N ALA A 355 17.28 -15.39 -21.75
CA ALA A 355 18.25 -16.48 -21.85
C ALA A 355 17.68 -17.71 -21.13
N MET A 356 17.80 -18.88 -21.75
CA MET A 356 17.30 -20.14 -21.21
C MET A 356 18.45 -21.04 -20.80
N GLY A 357 18.19 -21.90 -19.82
CA GLY A 357 18.99 -23.11 -19.61
C GLY A 357 18.77 -24.13 -20.73
N LYS A 358 18.96 -25.41 -20.41
CA LYS A 358 18.69 -26.52 -21.34
C LYS A 358 17.18 -26.78 -21.45
N SER A 359 16.47 -25.98 -22.22
CA SER A 359 15.06 -26.21 -22.54
C SER A 359 14.91 -26.68 -23.98
N PRO A 360 13.99 -27.63 -24.27
CA PRO A 360 13.74 -28.08 -25.64
C PRO A 360 13.24 -26.92 -26.51
N GLU A 361 13.66 -26.90 -27.78
CA GLU A 361 13.08 -25.98 -28.76
C GLU A 361 11.60 -26.26 -28.94
N GLY A 362 10.81 -25.21 -29.14
CA GLY A 362 9.36 -25.35 -29.23
C GLY A 362 8.63 -24.04 -29.14
N ARG A 363 7.30 -24.11 -29.19
CA ARG A 363 6.41 -22.96 -29.07
C ARG A 363 5.40 -23.22 -27.96
N CYS A 364 5.28 -22.29 -27.02
CA CYS A 364 4.34 -22.34 -25.92
C CYS A 364 3.24 -21.29 -26.15
N THR A 365 2.01 -21.74 -26.32
CA THR A 365 0.80 -20.90 -26.37
C THR A 365 -0.38 -21.69 -25.82
N PRO A 366 -1.19 -21.14 -24.91
CA PRO A 366 -1.09 -19.80 -24.32
C PRO A 366 0.05 -19.66 -23.28
N ALA A 367 0.52 -18.43 -23.08
CA ALA A 367 1.46 -18.07 -22.01
C ALA A 367 1.13 -16.69 -21.44
N ILE A 368 1.61 -16.40 -20.22
CA ILE A 368 1.45 -15.10 -19.55
C ILE A 368 2.83 -14.54 -19.20
N LEU A 369 3.10 -13.32 -19.65
CA LEU A 369 4.26 -12.51 -19.30
C LEU A 369 3.93 -11.69 -18.06
N TYR A 370 4.77 -11.77 -17.03
CA TYR A 370 4.70 -10.98 -15.81
C TYR A 370 5.90 -10.06 -15.71
N LEU A 371 5.67 -8.83 -15.26
CA LEU A 371 6.70 -7.91 -14.80
C LEU A 371 6.53 -7.67 -13.32
N TYR A 372 7.55 -7.97 -12.54
CA TYR A 372 7.62 -7.64 -11.12
C TYR A 372 8.70 -6.61 -10.86
N LEU A 373 8.54 -5.88 -9.77
CA LEU A 373 9.58 -5.13 -9.10
C LEU A 373 9.94 -5.85 -7.82
N MET A 374 11.20 -6.29 -7.71
CA MET A 374 11.76 -6.73 -6.43
C MET A 374 11.93 -5.51 -5.54
N THR A 375 11.13 -5.43 -4.49
CA THR A 375 11.23 -4.32 -3.53
C THR A 375 12.62 -4.23 -2.93
N ARG A 376 13.23 -5.39 -2.64
CA ARG A 376 14.63 -5.49 -2.26
C ARG A 376 15.51 -5.28 -3.48
N GLY A 377 16.33 -4.24 -3.42
CA GLY A 377 17.22 -3.92 -4.53
C GLY A 377 16.55 -3.21 -5.72
N GLY A 378 15.21 -3.13 -5.79
CA GLY A 378 14.44 -2.41 -6.82
C GLY A 378 14.72 -2.86 -8.25
N GLN A 379 15.00 -4.16 -8.41
CA GLN A 379 15.29 -4.75 -9.71
C GLN A 379 14.00 -5.20 -10.40
N ARG A 380 13.99 -5.09 -11.73
CA ARG A 380 12.89 -5.62 -12.54
C ARG A 380 13.09 -7.12 -12.74
N VAL A 381 12.00 -7.86 -12.59
CA VAL A 381 11.96 -9.29 -12.86
C VAL A 381 10.94 -9.53 -13.94
N VAL A 382 11.38 -10.08 -15.05
CA VAL A 382 10.52 -10.50 -16.15
C VAL A 382 10.38 -12.01 -16.06
N ALA A 383 9.13 -12.48 -15.91
CA ALA A 383 8.82 -13.90 -15.82
C ALA A 383 7.77 -14.28 -16.87
N VAL A 384 7.83 -15.49 -17.40
CA VAL A 384 6.84 -16.01 -18.33
C VAL A 384 6.42 -17.40 -17.92
N ALA A 385 5.11 -17.62 -17.78
CA ALA A 385 4.53 -18.91 -17.44
C ALA A 385 3.67 -19.45 -18.58
N ALA A 386 3.97 -20.67 -19.04
CA ALA A 386 3.09 -21.40 -19.95
C ALA A 386 1.86 -21.95 -19.20
N THR A 387 0.69 -21.97 -19.86
CA THR A 387 -0.58 -22.38 -19.23
C THR A 387 -0.99 -23.83 -19.52
N GLU A 388 -0.24 -24.57 -20.33
CA GLU A 388 -0.53 -25.94 -20.79
C GLU A 388 0.50 -26.96 -20.24
N PRO A 389 0.20 -28.28 -20.22
CA PRO A 389 0.30 -29.14 -19.02
C PRO A 389 1.70 -29.36 -18.43
N ASP A 390 2.76 -29.04 -19.17
CA ASP A 390 4.14 -29.03 -18.67
C ASP A 390 4.51 -27.60 -18.31
N PHE A 391 4.00 -27.13 -17.16
CA PHE A 391 4.24 -25.79 -16.63
C PHE A 391 5.74 -25.45 -16.72
N SER A 392 6.08 -24.53 -17.62
CA SER A 392 7.44 -24.07 -17.82
C SER A 392 7.51 -22.60 -17.42
N LEU A 393 8.42 -22.28 -16.52
CA LEU A 393 8.69 -20.92 -16.07
C LEU A 393 10.02 -20.44 -16.66
N PHE A 394 9.99 -19.28 -17.30
CA PHE A 394 11.18 -18.62 -17.83
C PHE A 394 11.34 -17.28 -17.13
N CYS A 395 12.53 -16.99 -16.61
CA CYS A 395 12.76 -15.76 -15.86
C CYS A 395 14.06 -15.06 -16.27
N SER A 396 14.06 -13.73 -16.20
CA SER A 396 15.25 -12.91 -16.33
C SER A 396 15.15 -11.69 -15.43
N SER A 397 16.30 -11.24 -14.97
CA SER A 397 16.46 -10.00 -14.21
C SER A 397 17.60 -9.22 -14.84
N ASP A 398 17.46 -7.90 -14.93
CA ASP A 398 18.47 -7.02 -15.49
C ASP A 398 18.94 -6.01 -14.43
N PRO A 399 20.25 -5.94 -14.09
CA PRO A 399 21.37 -6.79 -14.56
C PRO A 399 21.34 -8.23 -14.00
N PRO A 400 22.04 -9.19 -14.65
CA PRO A 400 22.18 -10.55 -14.11
C PRO A 400 22.79 -10.50 -12.70
N TRP A 401 22.23 -11.29 -11.77
CA TRP A 401 22.59 -11.31 -10.35
C TRP A 401 24.07 -11.61 -10.18
N SER A 402 24.91 -10.58 -10.06
CA SER A 402 26.36 -10.77 -9.89
C SER A 402 26.82 -10.63 -8.44
N THR A 403 25.91 -10.56 -7.45
CA THR A 403 26.30 -10.33 -6.04
C THR A 403 25.47 -11.16 -5.06
N GLY A 404 25.94 -12.39 -4.81
CA GLY A 404 25.84 -13.11 -3.52
C GLY A 404 24.44 -13.49 -2.98
N PRO A 405 24.35 -14.59 -2.21
CA PRO A 405 23.10 -14.99 -1.57
C PRO A 405 22.80 -14.04 -0.41
N VAL A 406 21.90 -13.07 -0.62
CA VAL A 406 21.39 -12.18 0.44
C VAL A 406 20.16 -12.78 1.13
N TRP A 407 19.69 -13.93 0.66
CA TRP A 407 18.44 -14.52 1.12
C TRP A 407 18.67 -15.88 1.73
N SER A 408 18.42 -15.90 3.04
CA SER A 408 18.43 -17.02 3.98
C SER A 408 19.79 -17.33 4.63
N SER A 409 19.74 -17.35 5.96
CA SER A 409 20.61 -18.17 6.82
C SER A 409 20.34 -19.67 6.66
N ASN A 410 19.51 -20.07 5.67
CA ASN A 410 19.21 -21.46 5.35
C ASN A 410 19.94 -21.85 4.04
N PRO A 411 21.13 -22.46 4.12
CA PRO A 411 21.97 -22.77 2.96
C PRO A 411 21.30 -23.68 1.90
N GLU A 412 20.17 -24.32 2.21
CA GLU A 412 19.38 -25.11 1.24
C GLU A 412 18.57 -24.25 0.25
N ILE A 413 18.15 -23.03 0.62
CA ILE A 413 17.36 -22.14 -0.25
C ILE A 413 18.27 -21.11 -0.96
N ALA A 414 19.33 -20.68 -0.29
CA ALA A 414 20.27 -19.67 -0.76
C ALA A 414 21.04 -20.04 -2.05
N GLY A 415 21.08 -21.33 -2.42
CA GLY A 415 21.87 -21.83 -3.54
C GLY A 415 21.18 -21.77 -4.92
N ASN A 416 19.86 -21.55 -4.99
CA ASN A 416 19.11 -21.58 -6.26
C ASN A 416 18.25 -20.32 -6.44
N SER A 417 18.79 -19.31 -7.12
CA SER A 417 18.03 -18.14 -7.58
C SER A 417 16.83 -18.51 -8.47
N GLU A 418 16.89 -19.67 -9.15
CA GLU A 418 15.76 -20.24 -9.90
C GLU A 418 14.60 -20.64 -8.98
N PHE A 419 14.87 -21.20 -7.79
CA PHE A 419 13.82 -21.64 -6.85
C PHE A 419 13.06 -20.46 -6.24
N ALA A 420 13.76 -19.34 -6.02
CA ALA A 420 13.15 -18.10 -5.56
C ALA A 420 12.18 -17.56 -6.62
N LEU A 421 12.57 -17.56 -7.90
CA LEU A 421 11.76 -17.08 -9.03
C LEU A 421 10.57 -18.02 -9.33
N GLU A 422 10.78 -19.33 -9.25
CA GLU A 422 9.74 -20.35 -9.27
C GLU A 422 8.72 -20.11 -8.15
N GLY A 423 9.18 -19.90 -6.93
CA GLY A 423 8.35 -19.56 -5.77
C GLY A 423 7.41 -18.37 -5.99
N LEU A 424 7.73 -17.44 -6.90
CA LEU A 424 6.93 -16.23 -7.15
C LEU A 424 5.69 -16.50 -7.99
N VAL A 425 5.88 -17.15 -9.14
CA VAL A 425 4.77 -17.54 -10.00
C VAL A 425 3.99 -18.65 -9.30
N LEU A 426 4.70 -19.54 -8.60
CA LEU A 426 4.08 -20.50 -7.69
C LEU A 426 3.32 -19.81 -6.55
N GLY A 427 3.69 -18.62 -6.09
CA GLY A 427 2.94 -17.87 -5.09
C GLY A 427 1.56 -17.47 -5.59
N ARG A 428 1.46 -16.94 -6.81
CA ARG A 428 0.17 -16.64 -7.45
C ARG A 428 -0.64 -17.89 -7.77
N LEU A 429 0.01 -18.93 -8.29
CA LEU A 429 -0.65 -20.22 -8.51
C LEU A 429 -1.12 -20.83 -7.20
N SER A 430 -0.29 -20.75 -6.15
CA SER A 430 -0.62 -21.20 -4.79
C SER A 430 -1.77 -20.40 -4.20
N HIS A 431 -1.90 -19.11 -4.51
CA HIS A 431 -3.09 -18.35 -4.15
C HIS A 431 -4.33 -18.93 -4.84
N SER A 432 -4.26 -19.18 -6.14
CA SER A 432 -5.38 -19.78 -6.88
C SER A 432 -5.76 -21.16 -6.34
N LEU A 433 -4.77 -22.02 -6.09
CA LEU A 433 -4.95 -23.36 -5.53
C LEU A 433 -5.50 -23.31 -4.09
N ALA A 434 -5.01 -22.38 -3.26
CA ALA A 434 -5.54 -22.17 -1.92
C ALA A 434 -7.00 -21.70 -1.97
N GLN A 435 -7.35 -20.79 -2.89
CA GLN A 435 -8.73 -20.34 -3.07
C GLN A 435 -9.64 -21.45 -3.59
N GLU A 436 -9.17 -22.28 -4.52
CA GLU A 436 -9.89 -23.46 -5.00
C GLU A 436 -10.17 -24.43 -3.85
N LEU A 437 -9.13 -24.75 -3.06
CA LEU A 437 -9.26 -25.62 -1.89
C LEU A 437 -10.27 -25.06 -0.89
N ILE A 438 -10.18 -23.77 -0.54
CA ILE A 438 -11.13 -23.08 0.36
C ILE A 438 -12.55 -23.12 -0.22
N SER A 439 -12.71 -22.82 -1.50
CA SER A 439 -14.00 -22.77 -2.18
C SER A 439 -14.67 -24.13 -2.23
N SER A 440 -13.90 -25.19 -2.45
CA SER A 440 -14.38 -26.58 -2.43
C SER A 440 -14.97 -26.98 -1.06
N ARG A 441 -14.57 -26.28 0.01
CA ARG A 441 -15.02 -26.49 1.39
C ARG A 441 -15.98 -25.42 1.91
N ALA A 442 -16.35 -24.42 1.11
CA ALA A 442 -17.17 -23.28 1.55
C ALA A 442 -18.50 -23.69 2.20
N ALA A 443 -19.18 -24.70 1.65
CA ALA A 443 -20.44 -25.22 2.21
C ALA A 443 -20.25 -25.83 3.61
N ALA A 444 -19.11 -26.49 3.85
CA ALA A 444 -18.77 -27.06 5.15
C ALA A 444 -18.42 -25.97 6.17
N PHE A 445 -17.66 -24.96 5.77
CA PHE A 445 -17.39 -23.77 6.60
C PHE A 445 -18.65 -23.00 6.97
N GLY A 446 -19.64 -22.93 6.05
CA GLY A 446 -20.94 -22.33 6.32
C GLY A 446 -21.73 -23.02 7.46
N GLN A 447 -21.33 -24.22 7.87
CA GLN A 447 -21.93 -24.93 9.01
C GLN A 447 -21.32 -24.52 10.36
N PHE A 448 -20.21 -23.79 10.39
CA PHE A 448 -19.55 -23.33 11.63
C PHE A 448 -20.36 -22.18 12.25
N PRO A 449 -20.98 -22.35 13.43
CA PRO A 449 -21.75 -21.29 14.06
C PRO A 449 -20.96 -20.01 14.30
N GLY A 450 -19.67 -20.10 14.59
CA GLY A 450 -18.81 -18.94 14.83
C GLY A 450 -18.57 -18.10 13.58
N LEU A 451 -18.29 -18.74 12.44
CA LEU A 451 -18.06 -18.02 11.16
C LEU A 451 -19.29 -17.24 10.70
N ARG A 452 -20.51 -17.71 11.01
CA ARG A 452 -21.76 -16.98 10.72
C ARG A 452 -21.86 -15.64 11.46
N ARG A 453 -21.17 -15.49 12.59
CA ARG A 453 -21.16 -14.25 13.40
C ARG A 453 -20.14 -13.23 12.91
N VAL A 454 -19.14 -13.65 12.13
CA VAL A 454 -18.07 -12.77 11.62
C VAL A 454 -18.64 -11.58 10.87
N GLY A 455 -19.63 -11.80 10.00
CA GLY A 455 -20.29 -10.71 9.28
C GLY A 455 -21.01 -9.70 10.19
N GLY A 456 -21.52 -10.15 11.34
CA GLY A 456 -22.12 -9.26 12.35
C GLY A 456 -21.07 -8.38 13.03
N TYR A 457 -19.95 -8.97 13.44
CA TYR A 457 -18.84 -8.23 14.03
C TYR A 457 -18.21 -7.24 13.05
N ARG A 458 -18.00 -7.64 11.79
CA ARG A 458 -17.50 -6.70 10.77
C ARG A 458 -18.40 -5.50 10.55
N ARG A 459 -19.73 -5.70 10.50
CA ARG A 459 -20.68 -4.58 10.44
C ARG A 459 -20.56 -3.67 11.66
N GLN A 460 -20.38 -4.25 12.84
CA GLN A 460 -20.16 -3.49 14.07
C GLN A 460 -18.84 -2.68 14.00
N THR A 461 -17.73 -3.31 13.59
CA THR A 461 -16.43 -2.65 13.37
C THR A 461 -16.56 -1.49 12.39
N ARG A 462 -17.23 -1.70 11.26
CA ARG A 462 -17.47 -0.66 10.25
C ARG A 462 -18.30 0.51 10.79
N GLY A 463 -19.23 0.23 11.70
CA GLY A 463 -19.98 1.26 12.43
C GLY A 463 -19.10 2.20 13.27
N PHE A 464 -17.89 1.80 13.62
CA PHE A 464 -16.93 2.65 14.34
C PHE A 464 -15.99 3.45 13.42
N LEU A 465 -15.92 3.14 12.12
CA LEU A 465 -14.96 3.79 11.23
C LEU A 465 -15.26 5.27 11.04
N ASP A 466 -16.53 5.65 10.83
CA ASP A 466 -16.89 7.05 10.67
C ASP A 466 -16.49 7.87 11.92
N PRO A 467 -16.83 7.48 13.17
CA PRO A 467 -16.32 8.19 14.35
C PRO A 467 -14.79 8.32 14.43
N ILE A 468 -14.05 7.28 14.02
CA ILE A 468 -12.58 7.28 14.05
C ILE A 468 -12.03 8.31 13.07
N TYR A 469 -12.47 8.24 11.82
CA TYR A 469 -11.92 9.03 10.71
C TYR A 469 -12.58 10.40 10.57
N ARG A 470 -13.78 10.62 11.11
CA ARG A 470 -14.48 11.90 11.06
C ARG A 470 -13.71 13.02 11.74
N LEU A 471 -13.23 12.76 12.94
CA LEU A 471 -12.46 13.76 13.71
C LEU A 471 -11.18 14.15 12.97
N CYS A 472 -10.56 13.19 12.29
CA CYS A 472 -9.31 13.42 11.57
C CYS A 472 -9.51 13.97 10.15
N GLY A 473 -10.63 13.64 9.51
CA GLY A 473 -10.94 14.04 8.14
C GLY A 473 -11.50 15.45 8.02
N ALA A 474 -11.89 16.09 9.12
CA ALA A 474 -12.52 17.40 9.10
C ALA A 474 -11.55 18.60 9.19
N LEU A 475 -10.22 18.43 9.04
CA LEU A 475 -9.27 19.54 8.83
C LEU A 475 -9.49 20.81 9.71
N ASP A 476 -9.25 20.70 11.02
CA ASP A 476 -9.34 21.83 11.97
C ASP A 476 -10.71 22.55 12.02
N VAL A 477 -11.78 21.91 11.52
CA VAL A 477 -13.17 22.37 11.71
C VAL A 477 -13.47 22.50 13.21
N PRO A 478 -13.97 23.66 13.68
CA PRO A 478 -14.45 23.84 15.04
C PRO A 478 -15.47 22.76 15.44
N GLU A 479 -15.43 22.30 16.69
CA GLU A 479 -16.27 21.18 17.16
C GLU A 479 -17.78 21.39 16.90
N ASP A 480 -18.25 22.64 17.02
CA ASP A 480 -19.64 23.03 16.76
C ASP A 480 -20.03 23.03 15.27
N GLN A 481 -19.04 23.07 14.36
CA GLN A 481 -19.22 23.02 12.89
C GLN A 481 -18.98 21.62 12.31
N LEU A 482 -18.48 20.66 13.10
CA LEU A 482 -18.16 19.32 12.62
C LEU A 482 -19.36 18.56 12.03
N GLU A 483 -20.54 18.64 12.64
CA GLU A 483 -21.74 17.95 12.13
C GLU A 483 -22.27 18.58 10.83
N PRO A 484 -22.45 19.91 10.72
CA PRO A 484 -22.81 20.53 9.46
C PRO A 484 -21.85 20.22 8.30
N VAL A 485 -20.53 20.34 8.52
CA VAL A 485 -19.52 20.05 7.49
C VAL A 485 -19.56 18.58 7.10
N TRP A 486 -19.59 17.68 8.08
CA TRP A 486 -19.67 16.25 7.82
C TRP A 486 -20.94 15.88 7.05
N ALA A 487 -22.09 16.45 7.41
CA ALA A 487 -23.35 16.19 6.72
C ALA A 487 -23.30 16.59 5.23
N LEU A 488 -22.64 17.70 4.89
CA LEU A 488 -22.45 18.12 3.50
C LEU A 488 -21.47 17.21 2.75
N MET A 489 -20.38 16.81 3.41
CA MET A 489 -19.35 15.99 2.77
C MET A 489 -19.71 14.51 2.68
N ARG A 490 -20.63 14.01 3.52
CA ARG A 490 -20.97 12.59 3.62
C ARG A 490 -21.32 11.99 2.26
N ASP A 491 -22.11 12.71 1.46
CA ASP A 491 -22.65 12.19 0.21
C ASP A 491 -21.83 12.63 -1.01
N GLU A 492 -21.19 13.80 -0.96
CA GLU A 492 -20.60 14.45 -2.15
C GLU A 492 -19.18 15.01 -1.93
N GLY A 493 -18.57 14.73 -0.78
CA GLY A 493 -17.24 15.22 -0.43
C GLY A 493 -17.13 16.74 -0.47
N PHE A 494 -16.02 17.24 -1.01
CA PHE A 494 -15.82 18.68 -1.19
C PHE A 494 -16.75 19.30 -2.23
N TYR A 495 -17.33 18.51 -3.14
CA TYR A 495 -18.19 19.05 -4.17
C TYR A 495 -19.50 19.59 -3.57
N GLY A 496 -20.14 18.84 -2.69
CA GLY A 496 -21.31 19.31 -1.93
C GLY A 496 -20.96 20.43 -0.95
N LEU A 497 -19.75 20.41 -0.40
CA LEU A 497 -19.25 21.43 0.52
C LEU A 497 -19.07 22.82 -0.14
N PHE A 498 -18.78 22.85 -1.44
CA PHE A 498 -18.60 24.08 -2.23
C PHE A 498 -19.80 24.44 -3.09
N ASP A 499 -21.01 24.03 -2.68
CA ASP A 499 -22.24 24.31 -3.43
C ASP A 499 -22.10 23.92 -4.92
N HIS A 500 -21.42 22.80 -5.18
CA HIS A 500 -21.17 22.22 -6.51
C HIS A 500 -20.31 23.08 -7.46
N ASP A 501 -19.47 23.98 -6.93
CA ASP A 501 -18.47 24.75 -7.69
C ASP A 501 -17.29 23.85 -8.11
N ALA A 502 -17.37 23.34 -9.34
CA ALA A 502 -16.36 22.45 -9.92
C ALA A 502 -15.00 23.15 -10.10
N ASP A 503 -15.01 24.44 -10.43
CA ASP A 503 -13.80 25.22 -10.60
C ASP A 503 -13.07 25.34 -9.25
N LEU A 504 -13.80 25.51 -8.15
CA LEU A 504 -13.21 25.56 -6.81
C LEU A 504 -12.60 24.22 -6.37
N VAL A 505 -13.26 23.09 -6.63
CA VAL A 505 -12.69 21.76 -6.36
C VAL A 505 -11.41 21.53 -7.17
N GLN A 506 -11.42 21.90 -8.45
CA GLN A 506 -10.26 21.88 -9.33
C GLN A 506 -9.12 22.77 -8.80
N ALA A 507 -9.47 23.95 -8.31
CA ALA A 507 -8.50 24.89 -7.76
C ALA A 507 -7.81 24.31 -6.52
N LEU A 508 -8.58 23.67 -5.63
CA LEU A 508 -8.07 23.05 -4.42
C LEU A 508 -7.20 21.83 -4.71
N ALA A 509 -7.61 20.99 -5.66
CA ALA A 509 -6.83 19.85 -6.12
C ALA A 509 -5.46 20.31 -6.63
N THR A 510 -5.45 21.31 -7.51
CA THR A 510 -4.24 21.85 -8.14
C THR A 510 -3.33 22.56 -7.15
N ALA A 511 -3.90 23.41 -6.30
CA ALA A 511 -3.13 24.18 -5.33
C ALA A 511 -2.61 23.32 -4.18
N GLY A 512 -3.18 22.13 -3.96
CA GLY A 512 -2.93 21.39 -2.72
C GLY A 512 -3.43 22.16 -1.50
N LEU A 513 -4.53 22.88 -1.65
CA LEU A 513 -5.11 23.73 -0.61
C LEU A 513 -5.86 22.93 0.46
N VAL A 514 -6.33 21.72 0.12
CA VAL A 514 -6.73 20.71 1.11
C VAL A 514 -5.50 20.20 1.89
N SER A 515 -4.29 20.65 1.52
CA SER A 515 -3.10 19.84 1.61
C SER A 515 -1.80 20.52 2.04
N SER A 516 -1.84 21.69 2.64
CA SER A 516 -0.61 22.28 3.19
C SER A 516 -0.85 23.10 4.46
N ALA A 517 -0.36 22.60 5.59
CA ALA A 517 0.20 23.46 6.63
C ALA A 517 1.21 24.39 5.94
N GLY A 518 0.83 25.66 5.80
CA GLY A 518 1.66 26.67 5.17
C GLY A 518 1.79 26.53 3.66
N LEU A 519 0.74 26.86 2.91
CA LEU A 519 0.95 27.44 1.59
C LEU A 519 1.56 28.83 1.80
N VAL A 520 2.89 28.88 1.95
CA VAL A 520 3.68 30.10 1.80
C VAL A 520 3.79 30.36 0.29
N GLY A 521 2.68 30.67 -0.35
CA GLY A 521 2.59 30.79 -1.80
C GLY A 521 1.42 31.66 -2.22
N ASN A 522 1.62 32.47 -3.26
CA ASN A 522 0.58 33.37 -3.76
C ASN A 522 -0.55 32.56 -4.42
N LEU A 523 -1.68 32.40 -3.73
CA LEU A 523 -2.88 31.73 -4.27
C LEU A 523 -3.38 32.38 -5.56
N GLU A 524 -3.24 33.70 -5.70
CA GLU A 524 -3.62 34.42 -6.91
C GLU A 524 -2.81 33.91 -8.11
N TRP A 525 -1.51 33.69 -7.94
CA TRP A 525 -0.66 33.13 -9.01
C TRP A 525 -1.09 31.72 -9.43
N VAL A 526 -1.51 30.89 -8.47
CA VAL A 526 -2.03 29.55 -8.75
C VAL A 526 -3.34 29.63 -9.52
N PHE A 527 -4.29 30.48 -9.08
CA PHE A 527 -5.58 30.67 -9.74
C PHE A 527 -5.45 31.27 -11.15
N GLU A 528 -4.59 32.28 -11.32
CA GLU A 528 -4.30 32.88 -12.62
C GLU A 528 -3.78 31.84 -13.63
N ARG A 529 -2.88 30.94 -13.21
CA ARG A 529 -2.37 29.87 -14.06
C ARG A 529 -3.44 28.85 -14.47
N MET A 530 -4.51 28.75 -13.70
CA MET A 530 -5.66 27.87 -14.02
C MET A 530 -6.72 28.57 -14.87
N GLY A 531 -6.52 29.85 -15.23
CA GLY A 531 -7.53 30.63 -15.95
C GLY A 531 -8.73 31.02 -15.08
N MET A 532 -8.62 30.86 -13.76
CA MET A 532 -9.62 31.34 -12.80
C MET A 532 -9.32 32.80 -12.46
N THR A 533 -10.36 33.63 -12.34
CA THR A 533 -10.18 34.97 -11.79
C THR A 533 -9.82 34.83 -10.32
N GLY A 534 -8.58 35.16 -9.94
CA GLY A 534 -8.07 35.03 -8.58
C GLY A 534 -9.01 35.61 -7.53
N ASP A 535 -9.61 36.78 -7.81
CA ASP A 535 -10.58 37.44 -6.94
C ASP A 535 -11.81 36.59 -6.63
N ALA A 536 -12.40 35.90 -7.63
CA ALA A 536 -13.59 35.08 -7.42
C ALA A 536 -13.27 33.81 -6.61
N ALA A 537 -12.15 33.14 -6.93
CA ALA A 537 -11.71 31.94 -6.24
C ALA A 537 -11.37 32.24 -4.77
N VAL A 538 -10.60 33.31 -4.53
CA VAL A 538 -10.27 33.80 -3.19
C VAL A 538 -11.52 34.21 -2.43
N ALA A 539 -12.45 34.92 -3.08
CA ALA A 539 -13.71 35.31 -2.44
C ALA A 539 -14.56 34.08 -2.06
N SER A 540 -14.60 33.04 -2.90
CA SER A 540 -15.28 31.79 -2.58
C SER A 540 -14.62 31.07 -1.41
N LEU A 541 -13.28 30.95 -1.40
CA LEU A 541 -12.56 30.36 -0.27
C LEU A 541 -12.72 31.16 1.03
N ARG A 542 -12.80 32.49 0.97
CA ARG A 542 -13.07 33.34 2.14
C ARG A 542 -14.48 33.13 2.67
N ARG A 543 -15.50 33.16 1.81
CA ARG A 543 -16.88 32.87 2.21
C ARG A 543 -16.98 31.50 2.88
N PHE A 544 -16.23 30.53 2.36
CA PHE A 544 -16.16 29.20 2.93
C PHE A 544 -15.47 29.17 4.30
N ALA A 545 -14.29 29.77 4.41
CA ALA A 545 -13.56 29.93 5.66
C ALA A 545 -14.41 30.61 6.73
N ASP A 546 -15.12 31.69 6.37
CA ASP A 546 -16.00 32.43 7.28
C ASP A 546 -17.23 31.61 7.70
N ARG A 547 -17.77 30.77 6.80
CA ARG A 547 -18.96 29.95 7.05
C ARG A 547 -18.69 28.79 8.02
N PHE A 548 -17.54 28.13 7.88
CA PHE A 548 -17.27 26.87 8.60
C PHE A 548 -16.06 26.93 9.54
N GLY A 549 -15.29 28.01 9.53
CA GLY A 549 -14.13 28.19 10.40
C GLY A 549 -12.95 27.26 10.10
N MET A 550 -12.89 26.63 8.92
CA MET A 550 -11.92 25.57 8.60
C MET A 550 -10.47 26.04 8.44
N PHE A 551 -10.26 27.29 8.02
CA PHE A 551 -8.92 27.83 7.81
C PHE A 551 -8.99 29.36 7.78
N ARG A 552 -7.87 30.03 8.07
CA ARG A 552 -7.76 31.49 7.96
C ARG A 552 -7.02 31.85 6.67
N ILE A 553 -7.67 32.66 5.85
CA ILE A 553 -7.01 33.34 4.72
C ILE A 553 -6.54 34.69 5.24
N ALA A 554 -5.25 34.81 5.51
CA ALA A 554 -4.63 36.08 5.85
C ALA A 554 -4.33 36.88 4.57
N ASP A 555 -4.79 38.12 4.53
CA ASP A 555 -4.25 39.12 3.62
C ASP A 555 -2.84 39.49 4.09
N GLY A 556 -1.80 39.10 3.35
CA GLY A 556 -0.44 39.58 3.57
C GLY A 556 -0.26 41.05 3.17
N ARG A 557 -1.24 41.91 3.48
CA ARG A 557 -1.13 43.37 3.37
C ARG A 557 -0.47 43.98 4.62
N ASP A 558 -0.41 43.24 5.73
CA ASP A 558 0.32 43.61 6.95
C ASP A 558 1.79 43.11 6.98
N GLU A 559 2.20 42.38 5.95
CA GLU A 559 3.58 41.99 5.61
C GLU A 559 3.87 42.49 4.17
N PRO A 560 5.12 42.55 3.64
CA PRO A 560 5.41 43.26 2.38
C PRO A 560 4.49 42.85 1.22
N PRO A 561 4.02 43.81 0.39
CA PRO A 561 2.74 43.73 -0.31
C PRO A 561 2.66 42.62 -1.36
N GLY A 562 1.52 41.92 -1.37
CA GLY A 562 1.04 41.12 -2.51
C GLY A 562 1.01 39.60 -2.32
N ARG A 563 0.74 39.08 -1.11
CA ARG A 563 0.65 37.63 -0.87
C ARG A 563 -0.56 37.28 0.00
N LEU A 564 -1.40 36.36 -0.46
CA LEU A 564 -2.39 35.69 0.37
C LEU A 564 -1.73 34.48 1.02
N PHE A 565 -1.87 34.33 2.33
CA PHE A 565 -1.43 33.15 3.06
C PHE A 565 -2.64 32.40 3.59
N CYS A 566 -2.71 31.10 3.33
CA CYS A 566 -3.64 30.23 4.02
C CYS A 566 -2.91 29.64 5.24
N SER A 567 -3.26 30.10 6.44
CA SER A 567 -2.86 29.46 7.69
C SER A 567 -4.06 28.67 8.20
N VAL A 568 -3.88 27.36 8.37
CA VAL A 568 -4.84 26.56 9.13
C VAL A 568 -4.65 26.87 10.61
#